data_AF-A0A0U1TZC3-F1
#
_entry.id   AF-A0A0U1TZC3-F1
#
_cell.length_a   1.000
_cell.length_b   1.000
_cell.length_c   1.000
_cell.angle_alpha   90.00
_cell.angle_beta   90.00
_cell.angle_gamma   90.00
#
_symmetry.space_group_name_H-M   'P 1'
#
loop_
_entity.id
_entity.type
_entity.pdbx_description
1 polymer ?
#
loop_
_entity_poly.entity_id
_entity_poly.type
_entity_poly.pdbx_seq_one_letter_code
_entity_poly.pdbx_strand_id
1 'polypeptide(L)' 'MKLAFVILLCFLTLASAQIETKVHCENINYCYTPCRELCLKPHKCINKRCTCNPKINVCTR' A
#
# COMPACT_ATOMS: atom_id res chain seq x y z
N MET A 1 -13.67 29.72 -5.35
CA MET A 1 -14.34 28.47 -4.92
C MET A 1 -13.85 27.22 -5.65
N LYS A 2 -13.64 27.25 -6.98
CA LYS A 2 -13.15 26.07 -7.75
C LYS A 2 -11.73 25.62 -7.37
N LEU A 3 -10.82 26.56 -7.09
CA LEU A 3 -9.42 26.25 -6.73
C LEU A 3 -9.29 25.45 -5.43
N ALA A 4 -10.11 25.76 -4.42
CA ALA A 4 -10.09 25.09 -3.13
C ALA A 4 -10.51 23.61 -3.24
N PHE A 5 -11.48 23.31 -4.11
CA PHE A 5 -11.89 21.93 -4.40
C PHE A 5 -10.79 21.12 -5.10
N VAL A 6 -10.05 21.73 -6.02
CA VAL A 6 -8.93 21.07 -6.71
C VAL A 6 -7.80 20.77 -5.72
N ILE A 7 -7.48 21.72 -4.83
CA ILE A 7 -6.47 21.53 -3.79
C ILE A 7 -6.89 20.42 -2.81
N LEU A 8 -8.15 20.39 -2.37
CA LEU A 8 -8.69 19.35 -1.49
C LEU A 8 -8.59 17.95 -2.12
N LEU A 9 -8.91 17.82 -3.41
CA LEU A 9 -8.82 16.55 -4.14
C LEU A 9 -7.36 16.05 -4.28
N CYS A 10 -6.40 16.96 -4.49
CA CYS A 10 -4.98 16.59 -4.52
C CYS A 10 -4.48 16.07 -3.16
N PHE A 11 -4.94 16.63 -2.05
CA PHE A 11 -4.55 16.12 -0.73
C PHE A 11 -5.14 14.73 -0.43
N LEU A 12 -6.33 14.43 -0.96
CA LEU A 12 -6.97 13.12 -0.80
C LEU A 12 -6.24 12.02 -1.58
N THR A 13 -5.66 12.31 -2.76
CA THR A 13 -4.94 11.31 -3.55
C THR A 13 -3.55 10.96 -3.00
N LEU A 14 -2.88 11.89 -2.30
CA LEU A 14 -1.59 11.62 -1.65
C LEU A 14 -1.69 10.65 -0.46
N ALA A 15 -2.89 10.41 0.08
CA ALA A 15 -3.07 9.67 1.32
C ALA A 15 -2.83 8.14 1.21
N SER A 16 -2.73 7.59 0.00
CA SER A 16 -2.60 6.13 -0.21
C SER A 16 -1.34 5.73 -0.97
N ALA A 17 -0.17 6.18 -0.52
CA ALA A 17 1.10 5.65 -0.99
C ALA A 17 1.30 4.21 -0.45
N GLN A 18 0.76 3.23 -1.17
CA GLN A 18 0.93 1.79 -0.93
C GLN A 18 1.64 1.16 -2.13
N ILE A 19 2.54 0.21 -1.88
CA ILE A 19 3.30 -0.45 -2.94
C ILE A 19 2.52 -1.69 -3.38
N GLU A 20 2.12 -1.73 -4.64
CA GLU A 20 1.51 -2.91 -5.25
C GLU A 20 2.60 -3.89 -5.71
N THR A 21 2.44 -5.16 -5.37
CA THR A 21 3.33 -6.24 -5.81
C THR A 21 2.71 -7.01 -6.98
N LYS A 22 3.52 -7.79 -7.69
CA LYS A 22 3.05 -8.68 -8.77
C LYS A 22 2.46 -10.00 -8.26
N VAL A 23 2.38 -10.19 -6.94
CA VAL A 23 1.93 -11.45 -6.33
C VAL A 23 0.41 -11.49 -6.25
N HIS A 24 -0.16 -12.59 -6.74
CA HIS A 24 -1.59 -12.85 -6.67
C HIS A 24 -2.00 -13.19 -5.22
N CYS A 25 -3.17 -12.69 -4.79
CA CYS A 25 -3.72 -13.01 -3.48
C CYS A 25 -5.23 -13.22 -3.51
N GLU A 26 -5.70 -14.16 -2.70
CA GLU A 26 -7.12 -14.33 -2.37
C GLU A 26 -7.47 -13.70 -1.02
N ASN A 27 -6.48 -13.58 -0.14
CA ASN A 27 -6.57 -12.91 1.15
C ASN A 27 -5.21 -12.29 1.55
N ILE A 28 -5.18 -11.55 2.66
CA ILE A 28 -3.98 -10.83 3.11
C ILE A 28 -2.83 -11.76 3.55
N ASN A 29 -3.10 -13.02 3.93
CA ASN A 29 -2.08 -13.94 4.43
C ASN A 29 -1.03 -14.25 3.35
N TYR A 30 -1.45 -14.33 2.08
CA TYR A 30 -0.57 -14.47 0.92
C TYR A 30 0.44 -13.31 0.77
N CYS A 31 0.17 -12.15 1.39
CA CYS A 31 0.98 -10.94 1.26
C CYS A 31 2.08 -10.83 2.31
N TYR A 32 2.06 -11.66 3.35
CA TYR A 32 3.07 -11.58 4.43
C TYR A 32 4.47 -11.87 3.91
N THR A 33 4.67 -12.99 3.23
CA THR A 33 5.96 -13.36 2.65
C THR A 33 6.48 -12.32 1.65
N PRO A 34 5.73 -11.96 0.58
CA PRO A 34 6.25 -11.05 -0.43
C PRO A 34 6.48 -9.63 0.10
N CYS A 35 5.65 -9.13 1.02
CA CYS A 35 5.93 -7.84 1.64
C CYS A 35 7.15 -7.89 2.57
N ARG A 36 7.33 -9.00 3.30
CA ARG A 36 8.49 -9.18 4.19
C ARG A 36 9.80 -9.31 3.43
N GLU A 37 9.81 -9.91 2.24
CA GLU A 37 10.98 -9.94 1.36
C GLU A 37 11.43 -8.53 0.92
N LEU A 38 10.48 -7.61 0.81
CA LEU A 38 10.74 -6.18 0.58
C LEU A 38 11.02 -5.40 1.88
N CYS A 39 11.09 -6.08 3.01
CA CYS A 39 11.19 -5.49 4.34
C CYS A 39 10.03 -4.55 4.72
N LEU A 40 8.84 -4.80 4.17
CA LEU A 40 7.64 -4.00 4.41
C LEU A 40 6.54 -4.79 5.14
N LYS A 41 5.68 -4.07 5.87
CA LYS A 41 4.48 -4.67 6.46
C LYS A 41 3.40 -4.89 5.38
N PRO A 42 2.73 -6.06 5.33
CA PRO A 42 1.56 -6.26 4.48
C PRO A 42 0.46 -5.26 4.85
N HIS A 43 -0.16 -4.65 3.83
CA HIS A 43 -1.25 -3.69 4.00
C HIS A 43 -2.60 -4.34 3.71
N LYS A 44 -2.86 -4.71 2.44
CA LYS A 44 -4.12 -5.33 1.99
C LYS A 44 -3.92 -6.18 0.74
N CYS A 45 -4.86 -7.08 0.47
CA CYS A 45 -5.04 -7.69 -0.85
C CYS A 45 -6.07 -6.85 -1.63
N ILE A 46 -5.66 -6.18 -2.71
CA ILE A 46 -6.52 -5.28 -3.52
C ILE A 46 -6.43 -5.73 -4.97
N ASN A 47 -7.58 -5.88 -5.65
CA ASN A 47 -7.65 -6.34 -7.04
C ASN A 47 -6.87 -7.66 -7.29
N LYS A 48 -6.97 -8.58 -6.33
CA LYS A 48 -6.23 -9.86 -6.30
C LYS A 48 -4.70 -9.71 -6.34
N ARG A 49 -4.17 -8.58 -5.88
CA ARG A 49 -2.74 -8.30 -5.77
C ARG A 49 -2.37 -7.82 -4.38
N CYS A 50 -1.20 -8.24 -3.92
CA CYS A 50 -0.70 -7.85 -2.61
C CYS A 50 -0.22 -6.41 -2.60
N THR A 51 -0.63 -5.65 -1.58
CA THR A 51 -0.14 -4.29 -1.32
C THR A 51 0.62 -4.25 0.01
N CYS A 52 1.74 -3.54 0.02
CA CYS A 52 2.63 -3.39 1.18
C CYS A 52 2.65 -1.93 1.64
N ASN A 53 2.85 -1.71 2.94
CA ASN A 53 2.97 -0.38 3.52
C ASN A 53 4.45 0.07 3.51
N PRO A 54 4.84 1.05 2.66
CA PRO A 54 6.22 1.51 2.58
C PRO A 54 6.70 2.26 3.84
N LYS A 55 5.77 2.73 4.69
CA LYS A 55 6.12 3.50 5.89
C LYS A 55 6.58 2.63 7.07
N ILE A 56 6.38 1.31 6.99
CA ILE A 56 6.70 0.39 8.08
C ILE A 56 7.74 -0.60 7.58
N ASN A 57 8.99 -0.37 7.98
CA ASN A 57 10.08 -1.32 7.78
C ASN A 57 10.04 -2.38 8.90
N VAL A 58 9.95 -3.65 8.52
CA VAL A 58 9.88 -4.78 9.47
C VAL A 58 11.21 -5.54 9.64
N CYS A 59 12.24 -5.15 8.89
CA CYS A 59 13.57 -5.76 8.96
C CYS A 59 14.55 -4.98 9.84
N THR A 60 14.33 -3.68 10.05
CA THR A 60 15.09 -2.90 11.03
C THR A 60 14.47 -3.11 12.40
N ARG A 61 15.19 -3.81 13.28
CA ARG A 61 14.83 -4.00 14.69
C ARG A 61 15.57 -3.00 15.56
#